data_AF-K9RXJ7-F1
#
_entry.id   AF-K9RXJ7-F1
#
_cell.length_a   1.000
_cell.length_b   1.000
_cell.length_c   1.000
_cell.angle_alpha   90.00
_cell.angle_beta   90.00
_cell.angle_gamma   90.00
#
_symmetry.space_group_name_H-M   'P 1'
#
loop_
_entity.id
_entity.type
_entity.pdbx_description
1 polymer ?
#
loop_
_entity_poly.entity_id
_entity_poly.type
_entity_poly.pdbx_seq_one_letter_code
_entity_poly.pdbx_strand_id
1 'polypeptide(L)'
;MTVAAEVKSWTDEAFMALPQDGQRYELANGEVVEISNSGMEHGYLASVLTIQLGGYIQSHKLGAICDSSTAFTLKNGNKRSPDISFISRDRLTGFSRPPQGFFKGAPDLVVEILSPGNTVEEMHQKVVEYFENRTRLLLIKHFTKSNVNEQSEG
;
A
#
# COMPACT_ATOMS: atom_id res chain seq x y z
N MET A 1 -24.14 -31.85 3.35
CA MET A 1 -23.97 -30.94 2.19
C MET A 1 -23.50 -29.61 2.75
N THR A 2 -22.24 -29.26 2.52
CA THR A 2 -21.69 -27.97 2.95
C THR A 2 -22.10 -26.94 1.90
N VAL A 3 -22.89 -25.93 2.29
CA VAL A 3 -23.18 -24.80 1.42
C VAL A 3 -21.86 -24.04 1.28
N ALA A 4 -21.28 -24.03 0.09
CA ALA A 4 -20.19 -23.12 -0.22
C ALA A 4 -20.74 -21.70 -0.03
N ALA A 5 -20.20 -20.96 0.95
CA ALA A 5 -20.54 -19.56 1.10
C ALA A 5 -20.27 -18.87 -0.24
N GLU A 6 -21.26 -18.15 -0.78
CA GLU A 6 -21.04 -17.33 -1.97
C GLU A 6 -19.94 -16.33 -1.63
N VAL A 7 -18.76 -16.52 -2.25
CA VAL A 7 -17.67 -15.55 -2.15
C VAL A 7 -18.18 -14.29 -2.82
N LYS A 8 -18.52 -13.29 -2.02
CA LYS A 8 -18.92 -11.97 -2.53
C LYS A 8 -17.79 -11.44 -3.40
N SER A 9 -17.98 -11.45 -4.72
CA SER A 9 -16.98 -10.93 -5.65
C SER A 9 -16.99 -9.41 -5.61
N TRP A 10 -15.91 -8.80 -5.16
CA TRP A 10 -15.76 -7.35 -5.10
C TRP A 10 -15.19 -6.81 -6.40
N THR A 11 -16.01 -6.14 -7.21
CA THR A 11 -15.52 -5.36 -8.36
C THR A 11 -14.78 -4.11 -7.88
N ASP A 12 -14.03 -3.46 -8.77
CA ASP A 12 -13.33 -2.21 -8.44
C ASP A 12 -14.34 -1.10 -8.16
N GLU A 13 -15.43 -1.04 -8.92
CA GLU A 13 -16.50 -0.06 -8.78
C GLU A 13 -17.22 -0.22 -7.44
N ALA A 14 -17.54 -1.47 -7.06
CA ALA A 14 -18.17 -1.75 -5.77
C ALA A 14 -17.24 -1.40 -4.59
N PHE A 15 -15.93 -1.62 -4.75
CA PHE A 15 -14.96 -1.27 -3.72
C PHE A 15 -14.72 0.25 -3.63
N MET A 16 -14.65 0.96 -4.75
CA MET A 16 -14.58 2.43 -4.77
C MET A 16 -15.84 3.11 -4.21
N ALA A 17 -16.97 2.41 -4.24
CA ALA A 17 -18.25 2.86 -3.68
C ALA A 17 -18.42 2.54 -2.18
N LEU A 18 -17.40 2.01 -1.51
CA LEU A 18 -17.42 1.86 -0.05
C LEU A 18 -17.64 3.22 0.65
N PRO A 19 -18.16 3.22 1.89
CA PRO A 19 -18.43 4.45 2.63
C PRO A 19 -17.22 5.38 2.65
N GLN A 20 -17.46 6.67 2.39
CA GLN A 20 -16.47 7.74 2.51
C GLN A 20 -16.52 8.33 3.93
N ASP A 21 -16.38 7.47 4.93
CA ASP A 21 -16.46 7.80 6.36
C ASP A 21 -15.12 8.21 6.98
N GLY A 22 -14.11 8.42 6.14
CA GLY A 22 -12.75 8.75 6.56
C GLY A 22 -11.87 7.53 6.84
N GLN A 23 -12.42 6.31 6.78
CA GLN A 23 -11.63 5.09 6.89
C GLN A 23 -11.08 4.66 5.54
N ARG A 24 -9.96 3.94 5.60
CA ARG A 24 -9.36 3.27 4.46
C ARG A 24 -9.71 1.79 4.50
N TYR A 25 -9.81 1.19 3.34
CA TYR A 25 -10.19 -0.21 3.20
C TYR A 25 -9.18 -0.95 2.34
N GLU A 26 -8.95 -2.21 2.68
CA GLU A 26 -8.32 -3.22 1.83
C GLU A 26 -9.30 -4.36 1.58
N LEU A 27 -9.06 -5.15 0.54
CA LEU A 27 -9.73 -6.41 0.30
C LEU A 27 -8.70 -7.52 0.40
N ALA A 28 -8.85 -8.39 1.41
CA ALA A 28 -7.96 -9.50 1.67
C ALA A 28 -8.79 -10.78 1.78
N ASN A 29 -8.48 -11.79 0.96
CA ASN A 29 -9.14 -13.10 1.01
C ASN A 29 -10.67 -13.04 0.88
N GLY A 30 -11.18 -12.08 0.10
CA GLY A 30 -12.62 -11.86 -0.09
C GLY A 30 -13.30 -10.99 0.98
N GLU A 31 -12.57 -10.58 2.01
CA GLU A 31 -13.08 -9.76 3.11
C GLU A 31 -12.57 -8.33 3.02
N VAL A 32 -13.48 -7.37 3.22
CA VAL A 32 -13.11 -5.96 3.34
C VAL A 32 -12.59 -5.72 4.75
N VAL A 33 -11.33 -5.30 4.83
CA VAL A 33 -10.63 -5.02 6.07
C VAL A 33 -10.47 -3.50 6.21
N GLU A 34 -10.89 -2.96 7.34
CA GLU A 34 -10.68 -1.57 7.69
C GLU A 34 -9.22 -1.35 8.12
N ILE A 35 -8.55 -0.38 7.52
CA ILE A 35 -7.19 0.02 7.90
C ILE A 35 -7.29 1.18 8.88
N SER A 36 -6.71 0.98 10.06
CA SER A 36 -6.61 2.01 11.09
C SER A 36 -5.87 3.26 10.59
N ASN A 37 -6.26 4.41 11.15
CA ASN A 37 -5.59 5.67 10.85
C ASN A 37 -4.14 5.66 11.34
N SER A 38 -3.25 6.22 10.52
CA SER A 38 -1.84 6.39 10.84
C SER A 38 -1.65 7.54 11.84
N GLY A 39 -0.74 7.36 12.80
CA GLY A 39 -0.30 8.45 13.68
C GLY A 39 0.59 9.47 12.95
N MET A 40 0.86 10.60 13.59
CA MET A 40 1.66 11.70 13.01
C MET A 40 3.06 11.26 12.57
N GLU A 41 3.73 10.40 13.34
CA GLU A 41 5.08 9.92 13.03
C GLU A 41 5.12 9.12 11.71
N HIS A 42 4.15 8.21 11.54
CA HIS A 42 3.95 7.46 10.29
C HIS A 42 3.70 8.40 9.11
N GLY A 43 2.77 9.34 9.26
CA GLY A 43 2.45 10.31 8.21
C GLY A 43 3.64 11.21 7.83
N TYR A 44 4.41 11.66 8.81
CA TYR A 44 5.63 12.44 8.58
C TYR A 44 6.65 11.65 7.77
N LEU A 45 6.94 10.40 8.16
CA LEU A 45 7.89 9.56 7.45
C LEU A 45 7.43 9.22 6.02
N ALA A 46 6.16 8.86 5.86
CA ALA A 46 5.56 8.62 4.55
C ALA A 46 5.73 9.83 3.63
N SER A 47 5.50 11.03 4.17
CA SER A 47 5.64 12.29 3.44
C SER A 47 7.09 12.56 3.04
N VAL A 48 8.05 12.40 3.95
CA VAL A 48 9.48 12.59 3.66
C VAL A 48 9.95 11.63 2.56
N LEU A 49 9.61 10.34 2.67
CA LEU A 49 9.99 9.34 1.67
C LEU A 49 9.34 9.63 0.32
N THR A 50 8.06 10.00 0.31
CA THR A 50 7.32 10.35 -0.92
C THR A 50 7.93 11.55 -1.63
N ILE A 51 8.33 12.60 -0.89
CA ILE A 51 8.97 13.79 -1.47
C ILE A 51 10.29 13.42 -2.14
N GLN A 52 11.16 12.67 -1.44
CA GLN A 52 12.48 12.30 -1.96
C GLN A 52 12.38 11.38 -3.18
N LEU A 53 11.58 10.31 -3.08
CA LEU A 53 11.37 9.38 -4.18
C LEU A 53 10.63 10.05 -5.34
N GLY A 54 9.57 10.79 -5.05
CA GLY A 54 8.73 11.47 -6.04
C GLY A 54 9.51 12.49 -6.86
N GLY A 55 10.36 13.30 -6.22
CA GLY A 55 11.22 14.26 -6.92
C GLY A 55 12.18 13.57 -7.89
N TYR A 56 12.79 12.45 -7.48
CA TYR A 56 13.67 11.67 -8.34
C TYR A 56 12.90 11.03 -9.52
N ILE A 57 11.77 10.36 -9.24
CA ILE A 57 10.93 9.71 -10.25
C ILE A 57 10.43 10.72 -11.29
N GLN A 58 9.98 11.90 -10.84
CA GLN A 58 9.43 12.92 -11.72
C GLN A 58 10.52 13.56 -12.60
N SER A 59 11.66 13.95 -12.01
CA SER A 59 12.77 14.58 -12.74
C SER A 59 13.37 13.67 -13.82
N HIS A 60 13.37 12.35 -13.58
CA HIS A 60 13.89 11.36 -14.52
C HIS A 60 12.79 10.69 -15.37
N LYS A 61 11.53 11.13 -15.24
CA LYS A 61 10.36 10.62 -16.00
C LYS A 61 10.14 9.10 -15.86
N LEU A 62 10.50 8.52 -14.72
CA LEU A 62 10.59 7.06 -14.52
C LEU A 62 9.24 6.38 -14.37
N GLY A 63 8.15 7.12 -14.16
CA GLY A 63 6.82 6.54 -13.97
C GLY A 63 5.93 7.40 -13.08
N ALA A 64 5.16 6.75 -12.20
CA ALA A 64 4.24 7.39 -11.27
C ALA A 64 4.47 6.91 -9.84
N ILE A 65 4.29 7.82 -8.89
CA ILE A 65 4.24 7.54 -7.45
C ILE A 65 2.80 7.68 -6.97
N CYS A 66 2.35 6.81 -6.08
CA CYS A 66 1.02 6.83 -5.48
C CYS A 66 1.14 6.79 -3.95
N ASP A 67 0.21 7.45 -3.28
CA ASP A 67 0.13 7.51 -1.82
C ASP A 67 -0.65 6.31 -1.24
N SER A 68 -0.81 6.34 0.09
CA SER A 68 -1.45 5.30 0.90
C SER A 68 -2.97 5.19 0.74
N SER A 69 -3.58 6.02 -0.10
CA SER A 69 -5.01 5.95 -0.44
C SER A 69 -5.27 5.17 -1.73
N THR A 70 -4.21 4.89 -2.51
CA THR A 70 -4.35 4.24 -3.81
C THR A 70 -4.37 2.72 -3.65
N ALA A 71 -5.48 2.09 -4.00
CA ALA A 71 -5.59 0.64 -4.03
C ALA A 71 -5.12 0.03 -5.37
N PHE A 72 -4.56 -1.17 -5.28
CA PHE A 72 -4.07 -1.97 -6.41
C PHE A 72 -4.83 -3.29 -6.47
N THR A 73 -5.38 -3.64 -7.64
CA THR A 73 -6.11 -4.90 -7.80
C THR A 73 -5.16 -6.02 -8.17
N LEU A 74 -4.91 -6.94 -7.25
CA LEU A 74 -4.04 -8.09 -7.43
C LEU A 74 -4.73 -9.20 -8.22
N LYS A 75 -3.96 -10.13 -8.78
CA LYS A 75 -4.47 -11.25 -9.62
C LYS A 75 -5.46 -12.16 -8.90
N ASN A 76 -5.31 -12.33 -7.60
CA ASN A 76 -6.22 -13.12 -6.75
C ASN A 76 -7.51 -12.35 -6.40
N GLY A 77 -7.69 -11.13 -6.91
CA GLY A 77 -8.84 -10.28 -6.63
C GLY A 77 -8.67 -9.38 -5.39
N ASN A 78 -7.64 -9.61 -4.56
CA ASN A 78 -7.34 -8.74 -3.42
C ASN A 78 -7.07 -7.31 -3.88
N LYS A 79 -7.35 -6.35 -3.01
CA LYS A 79 -7.07 -4.94 -3.20
C LYS A 79 -6.21 -4.47 -2.04
N ARG A 80 -4.99 -4.05 -2.35
CA ARG A 80 -4.00 -3.62 -1.34
C ARG A 80 -3.62 -2.16 -1.55
N SER A 81 -3.37 -1.43 -0.46
CA SER A 81 -3.13 0.01 -0.48
C SER A 81 -1.84 0.33 0.30
N PRO A 82 -0.67 0.08 -0.30
CA PRO A 82 0.60 0.30 0.40
C PRO A 82 0.85 1.78 0.70
N ASP A 83 1.64 2.07 1.72
CA ASP A 83 1.91 3.46 2.14
C ASP A 83 2.52 4.33 1.04
N ILE A 84 3.44 3.76 0.26
CA ILE A 84 4.02 4.41 -0.93
C ILE A 84 4.20 3.37 -2.03
N SER A 85 3.77 3.73 -3.24
CA SER A 85 3.85 2.85 -4.41
C SER A 85 4.55 3.56 -5.56
N PHE A 86 5.39 2.83 -6.31
CA PHE A 86 5.91 3.30 -7.59
C PHE A 86 5.62 2.31 -8.71
N ILE A 87 5.18 2.84 -9.84
CA ILE A 87 4.91 2.11 -11.08
C ILE A 87 5.79 2.69 -12.18
N SER A 88 6.58 1.84 -12.80
CA SER A 88 7.49 2.20 -13.89
C SER A 88 6.75 2.68 -15.13
N ARG A 89 7.39 3.58 -15.89
CA ARG A 89 6.88 4.13 -17.15
C ARG A 89 6.49 3.02 -18.14
N ASP A 90 7.30 1.96 -18.23
CA ASP A 90 7.06 0.84 -19.14
C ASP A 90 5.75 0.11 -18.84
N ARG A 91 5.36 0.00 -17.56
CA ARG A 91 4.09 -0.59 -17.14
C ARG A 91 2.90 0.36 -17.26
N LEU A 92 3.18 1.63 -17.52
CA LEU A 92 2.19 2.66 -17.86
C LEU A 92 2.17 2.96 -19.37
N THR A 93 2.82 2.13 -20.20
CA THR A 93 2.75 2.25 -21.66
C THR A 93 1.29 2.26 -22.12
N GLY A 94 0.93 3.22 -22.98
CA GLY A 94 -0.45 3.42 -23.45
C GLY A 94 -1.29 4.36 -22.58
N PHE A 95 -0.80 4.74 -21.39
CA PHE A 95 -1.44 5.71 -20.53
C PHE A 95 -0.76 7.08 -20.65
N SER A 96 -1.53 8.12 -20.99
CA SER A 96 -1.04 9.52 -20.93
C SER A 96 -0.93 10.03 -19.49
N ARG A 97 -1.73 9.46 -18.59
CA ARG A 97 -1.77 9.69 -17.14
C ARG A 97 -2.14 8.39 -16.42
N PRO A 98 -1.80 8.20 -15.12
CA PRO A 98 -2.26 7.04 -14.37
C PRO A 98 -3.78 6.80 -14.52
N PRO A 99 -4.24 5.53 -14.47
CA PRO A 99 -5.66 5.20 -14.63
C PRO A 99 -6.52 5.88 -13.57
N GLN A 100 -7.77 6.18 -13.90
CA GLN A 100 -8.72 6.76 -12.93
C GLN A 100 -9.18 5.74 -11.87
N GLY A 101 -9.25 4.45 -12.24
CA GLY A 101 -9.52 3.35 -11.31
C GLY A 101 -8.23 2.70 -10.82
N PHE A 102 -8.37 1.52 -10.22
CA PHE A 102 -7.22 0.78 -9.69
C PHE A 102 -6.33 0.25 -10.80
N PHE A 103 -5.02 0.31 -10.56
CA PHE A 103 -4.05 -0.38 -11.39
C PHE A 103 -4.21 -1.91 -11.22
N LYS A 104 -4.18 -2.64 -12.33
CA LYS A 104 -4.28 -4.11 -12.34
C LYS A 104 -2.89 -4.73 -12.16
N GLY A 105 -2.67 -5.36 -11.01
CA GLY A 105 -1.40 -5.89 -10.53
C GLY A 105 -0.81 -5.03 -9.39
N ALA A 106 0.35 -5.43 -8.88
CA ALA A 106 1.05 -4.71 -7.81
C ALA A 106 2.01 -3.64 -8.37
N PRO A 107 2.41 -2.63 -7.57
CA PRO A 107 3.47 -1.68 -7.92
C PRO A 107 4.82 -2.36 -8.23
N ASP A 108 5.72 -1.70 -8.95
CA ASP A 108 7.11 -2.17 -9.10
C ASP A 108 7.90 -2.03 -7.80
N LEU A 109 7.66 -0.96 -7.05
CA LEU A 109 8.17 -0.74 -5.70
C LEU A 109 7.00 -0.53 -4.74
N VAL A 110 7.04 -1.24 -3.63
CA VAL A 110 6.14 -1.11 -2.49
C VAL A 110 6.94 -0.65 -1.26
N VAL A 111 6.46 0.36 -0.55
CA VAL A 111 6.97 0.74 0.76
C VAL A 111 5.84 0.62 1.77
N GLU A 112 6.10 -0.12 2.84
CA GLU A 112 5.20 -0.31 3.97
C GLU A 112 5.87 0.24 5.24
N ILE A 113 5.18 1.10 5.97
CA ILE A 113 5.65 1.65 7.24
C ILE A 113 4.89 0.92 8.35
N LEU A 114 5.62 0.20 9.21
CA LEU A 114 5.01 -0.57 10.28
C LEU A 114 4.44 0.35 11.35
N SER A 115 3.14 0.17 11.61
CA SER A 115 2.43 0.70 12.76
C SER A 115 2.37 -0.36 13.88
N PRO A 116 2.14 0.05 15.15
CA PRO A 116 2.06 -0.90 16.27
C PRO A 116 1.00 -2.00 16.13
N GLY A 117 -0.02 -1.79 15.28
CA GLY A 117 -1.10 -2.76 15.05
C GLY A 117 -0.78 -3.81 13.98
N ASN A 118 0.31 -3.67 13.22
CA ASN A 118 0.63 -4.63 12.16
C ASN A 118 1.18 -5.93 12.76
N THR A 119 0.61 -7.06 12.33
CA THR A 119 1.10 -8.39 12.71
C THR A 119 2.14 -8.89 11.72
N VAL A 120 3.03 -9.78 12.17
CA VAL A 120 4.05 -10.38 11.29
C VAL A 120 3.40 -11.21 10.19
N GLU A 121 2.32 -11.92 10.54
CA GLU A 121 1.56 -12.77 9.64
C GLU A 121 0.89 -11.97 8.52
N GLU A 122 0.22 -10.86 8.87
CA GLU A 122 -0.38 -9.95 7.88
C GLU A 122 0.68 -9.39 6.92
N MET A 123 1.80 -8.89 7.47
CA MET A 123 2.87 -8.33 6.65
C MET A 123 3.51 -9.37 5.75
N HIS A 124 3.74 -10.58 6.26
CA HIS A 124 4.25 -11.69 5.46
C HIS A 124 3.30 -12.03 4.31
N GLN A 125 1.98 -12.08 4.56
CA GLN A 125 0.99 -12.31 3.52
C GLN A 125 1.02 -11.22 2.45
N LYS A 126 1.06 -9.94 2.85
CA LYS A 126 1.20 -8.81 1.90
C LYS A 126 2.46 -8.95 1.06
N VAL A 127 3.60 -9.27 1.67
CA VAL A 127 4.87 -9.48 0.97
C VAL A 127 4.76 -10.54 -0.12
N VAL A 128 4.22 -11.71 0.21
CA VAL A 128 3.99 -12.80 -0.76
C VAL A 128 3.08 -12.33 -1.89
N GLU A 129 1.94 -11.73 -1.56
CA GLU A 129 0.96 -11.23 -2.54
C GLU A 129 1.60 -10.23 -3.51
N TYR A 130 2.38 -9.27 -3.03
CA TYR A 130 3.03 -8.27 -3.89
C TYR A 130 4.04 -8.91 -4.86
N PHE A 131 4.90 -9.82 -4.38
CA PHE A 131 5.89 -10.48 -5.23
C PHE A 131 5.24 -11.40 -6.28
N GLU A 132 4.18 -12.14 -5.95
CA GLU A 132 3.39 -12.92 -6.93
C GLU A 132 2.74 -12.04 -8.01
N ASN A 133 2.55 -10.76 -7.69
CA ASN A 133 2.02 -9.72 -8.56
C ASN A 133 3.09 -8.84 -9.21
N ARG A 134 4.34 -9.33 -9.27
CA ARG A 134 5.49 -8.75 -9.97
C ARG A 134 6.05 -7.46 -9.35
N THR A 135 5.80 -7.22 -8.07
CA THR A 135 6.61 -6.26 -7.33
C THR A 135 8.09 -6.68 -7.41
N ARG A 136 8.97 -5.72 -7.68
CA ARG A 136 10.41 -5.96 -7.85
C ARG A 136 11.18 -5.69 -6.57
N LEU A 137 10.71 -4.72 -5.79
CA LEU A 137 11.29 -4.36 -4.51
C LEU A 137 10.17 -4.02 -3.52
N LEU A 138 10.29 -4.54 -2.30
CA LEU A 138 9.42 -4.20 -1.19
C LEU A 138 10.30 -3.78 -0.01
N LEU A 139 10.05 -2.58 0.50
CA LEU A 139 10.73 -2.03 1.67
C LEU A 139 9.77 -1.99 2.85
N ILE A 140 10.12 -2.64 3.95
CA ILE A 140 9.41 -2.52 5.22
C ILE A 140 10.21 -1.62 6.13
N LYS A 141 9.62 -0.51 6.57
CA LYS A 141 10.26 0.45 7.46
C LYS A 141 9.61 0.39 8.84
N HIS A 142 10.43 0.12 9.85
CA HIS A 142 10.02 0.17 11.26
C HIS A 142 10.62 1.38 11.97
N PHE A 143 9.89 1.93 12.93
CA PHE A 143 10.42 2.88 13.92
C PHE A 143 11.13 2.12 15.04
N THR A 144 12.46 2.08 15.00
CA THR A 144 13.21 1.82 16.22
C THR A 144 13.19 3.09 17.05
N LYS A 145 12.62 3.05 18.26
CA LYS A 145 12.85 4.11 19.24
C LYS A 145 14.36 4.30 19.37
N SER A 146 14.86 5.49 19.06
CA SER A 146 16.19 5.88 19.49
C SER A 146 16.17 5.87 21.01
N ASN A 147 16.94 4.99 21.64
CA ASN A 147 17.22 5.08 23.07
C ASN A 147 18.00 6.38 23.30
N VAL A 148 17.29 7.48 23.49
CA VAL A 148 17.86 8.66 24.12
C VAL A 148 18.03 8.26 25.58
N ASN A 149 19.21 7.74 25.92
CA ASN A 149 19.60 7.53 27.30
C ASN A 149 19.47 8.88 28.01
N GLU A 150 18.63 8.91 29.03
CA GLU A 150 18.69 9.89 30.10
C GLU A 150 20.11 9.89 30.67
N GLN A 151 20.88 10.92 30.34
CA GLN A 151 21.95 11.38 31.22
C GLN A 151 21.54 12.76 31.70
N SER A 152 20.71 12.76 32.73
CA SER A 152 20.62 13.82 33.71
C SER A 152 20.87 13.18 35.06
N GLU A 153 22.13 13.18 35.52
CA GLU A 153 22.50 13.35 36.92
C GLU A 153 24.01 13.57 37.01
N GLY A 154 24.38 14.75 37.50
CA GLY A 154 25.73 15.27 37.68
C GLY A 154 25.64 16.73 38.10
#